data_AF-A0A3D6B4X0-F1
#
_entry.id   AF-A0A3D6B4X0-F1
#
_cell.length_a   1.000
_cell.length_b   1.000
_cell.length_c   1.000
_cell.angle_alpha   90.00
_cell.angle_beta   90.00
_cell.angle_gamma   90.00
#
_symmetry.space_group_name_H-M   'P 1'
#
loop_
_entity.id
_entity.type
_entity.pdbx_description
1 polymer ?
#
loop_
_entity_poly.entity_id
_entity_poly.type
_entity_poly.pdbx_seq_one_letter_code
_entity_poly.pdbx_strand_id
1 'polypeptide(L)'
;FFWMAFHQNGSALTFFAKKYTNLSVSGAMRLWFNIGSLAFIAVSVYTLFSLFQSETKKGKIIAGVSTLALWGIAYALYAGMPSTIAAQPSDFQQFNPFFVVALTPVSMALFAALAKKGKEPSAPKKIAFGMLVAALGFVIITCASVHLTSPMDLGNKTQSILSPSWLKSTYLTLTFAELLLSPMGMSFVTKVAPPKYKGMMMGGWFAATAIGNYLSSIPSKLWNKIPLMANWGILIALCLISAIIMFAMLKKIEAATEE
;
A
#
# COMPACT_ATOMS: atom_id res chain seq x y z
N PHE A 1 -7.26 -8.75 -11.71
CA PHE A 1 -8.12 -8.36 -10.57
C PHE A 1 -7.35 -7.82 -9.38
N PHE A 2 -6.38 -8.56 -8.83
CA PHE A 2 -5.54 -8.08 -7.74
C PHE A 2 -5.00 -6.66 -8.00
N TRP A 3 -4.38 -6.44 -9.16
CA TRP A 3 -3.90 -5.12 -9.59
C TRP A 3 -4.98 -4.04 -9.77
N MET A 4 -6.24 -4.42 -9.98
CA MET A 4 -7.38 -3.49 -10.03
C MET A 4 -7.70 -2.91 -8.65
N ALA A 5 -7.65 -3.75 -7.60
CA ALA A 5 -7.91 -3.32 -6.24
C ALA A 5 -6.70 -2.59 -5.63
N PHE A 6 -5.49 -2.91 -6.09
CA PHE A 6 -4.24 -2.39 -5.52
C PHE A 6 -3.64 -1.19 -6.21
N HIS A 7 -4.02 -0.87 -7.45
CA HIS A 7 -3.61 0.41 -8.01
C HIS A 7 -4.28 1.53 -7.23
N GLN A 8 -3.55 2.02 -6.22
CA GLN A 8 -3.83 3.20 -5.42
C GLN A 8 -3.77 4.49 -6.27
N ASN A 9 -3.28 4.36 -7.51
CA ASN A 9 -3.48 5.29 -8.62
C ASN A 9 -4.92 5.30 -9.16
N GLY A 10 -5.77 4.40 -8.66
CA GLY A 10 -7.20 4.42 -8.88
C GLY A 10 -7.74 5.77 -8.47
N SER A 11 -8.19 6.54 -9.46
CA SER A 11 -8.71 7.88 -9.26
C SER A 11 -9.81 7.98 -8.21
N ALA A 12 -10.43 6.87 -7.79
CA ALA A 12 -11.36 6.80 -6.66
C ALA A 12 -10.79 7.37 -5.34
N LEU A 13 -9.57 7.02 -4.92
CA LEU A 13 -8.98 7.59 -3.69
C LEU A 13 -8.62 9.07 -3.87
N THR A 14 -8.13 9.44 -5.07
CA THR A 14 -7.86 10.85 -5.42
C THR A 14 -9.16 11.69 -5.49
N PHE A 15 -10.25 11.11 -6.00
CA PHE A 15 -11.57 11.73 -6.04
C PHE A 15 -12.17 11.85 -4.63
N PHE A 16 -11.94 10.83 -3.79
CA PHE A 16 -12.29 10.88 -2.38
C PHE A 16 -11.56 12.03 -1.68
N ALA A 17 -10.23 12.12 -1.87
CA ALA A 17 -9.41 13.20 -1.33
C ALA A 17 -9.93 14.57 -1.78
N LYS A 18 -10.23 14.72 -3.08
CA LYS A 18 -10.76 15.96 -3.66
C LYS A 18 -12.11 16.38 -3.08
N LYS A 19 -13.04 15.42 -2.88
CA LYS A 19 -14.42 15.75 -2.48
C LYS A 19 -14.63 15.78 -0.97
N TYR A 20 -13.88 15.00 -0.20
CA TYR A 20 -14.23 14.72 1.20
C TYR A 20 -13.14 15.05 2.22
N THR A 21 -11.91 15.27 1.77
CA THR A 21 -10.77 15.49 2.68
C THR A 21 -10.48 16.99 2.84
N ASN A 22 -10.14 17.39 4.06
CA ASN A 22 -9.61 18.73 4.31
C ASN A 22 -8.18 18.83 3.78
N LEU A 23 -8.01 19.67 2.76
CA LEU A 23 -6.74 19.90 2.08
C LEU A 23 -5.89 20.98 2.74
N SER A 24 -6.42 21.70 3.74
CA SER A 24 -5.64 22.63 4.56
C SER A 24 -4.99 21.84 5.69
N VAL A 25 -3.74 21.42 5.49
CA VAL A 25 -3.03 20.52 6.40
C VAL A 25 -2.17 21.34 7.37
N SER A 26 -2.34 21.09 8.67
CA SER A 26 -1.59 21.75 9.75
C SER A 26 -0.91 20.76 10.67
N GLY A 27 -0.03 21.25 11.55
CA GLY A 27 0.67 20.44 12.56
C GLY A 27 1.64 19.42 11.97
N ALA A 28 1.76 18.26 12.63
CA ALA A 28 2.68 17.18 12.22
C ALA A 28 2.28 16.51 10.89
N MET A 29 1.03 16.66 10.45
CA MET A 29 0.57 16.08 9.20
C MET A 29 1.25 16.72 7.98
N ARG A 30 1.76 17.95 8.11
CA ARG A 30 2.48 18.65 7.03
C ARG A 30 3.69 17.89 6.50
N LEU A 31 4.39 17.19 7.39
CA LEU A 31 5.56 16.38 7.05
C LEU A 31 5.23 15.30 6.01
N TRP A 32 4.00 14.78 6.02
CA TRP A 32 3.55 13.75 5.08
C TRP A 32 3.34 14.28 3.66
N PHE A 33 3.20 15.59 3.47
CA PHE A 33 2.97 16.17 2.14
C PHE A 33 4.24 16.76 1.53
N ASN A 34 5.39 16.57 2.17
CA ASN A 34 6.68 16.97 1.63
C ASN A 34 7.48 15.74 1.19
N ILE A 35 7.62 15.60 -0.12
CA ILE A 35 8.30 14.46 -0.77
C ILE A 35 9.73 14.32 -0.24
N GLY A 36 10.46 15.42 -0.06
CA GLY A 36 11.84 15.39 0.44
C GLY A 36 11.94 14.81 1.86
N SER A 37 11.09 15.30 2.77
CA SER A 37 11.03 14.80 4.15
C SER A 37 10.68 13.32 4.20
N LEU A 38 9.69 12.89 3.41
CA LEU A 38 9.32 11.48 3.29
C LEU A 38 10.45 10.62 2.72
N ALA A 39 11.17 11.09 1.70
CA ALA A 39 12.29 10.36 1.11
C ALA A 39 13.41 10.13 2.13
N PHE A 40 13.82 11.17 2.87
CA PHE A 40 14.83 11.04 3.92
C PHE A 40 14.37 10.10 5.05
N ILE A 41 13.10 10.16 5.44
CA ILE A 41 12.54 9.24 6.45
C ILE A 41 12.53 7.80 5.92
N ALA A 42 12.14 7.58 4.67
CA ALA A 42 12.14 6.25 4.06
C ALA A 42 13.55 5.65 4.04
N VAL A 43 14.56 6.43 3.62
CA VAL A 43 15.97 6.02 3.66
C VAL A 43 16.47 5.79 5.09
N SER A 44 16.02 6.62 6.03
CA SER A 44 16.40 6.49 7.44
C SER A 44 16.01 5.12 8.01
N VAL A 45 14.90 4.53 7.54
CA VAL A 45 14.47 3.19 7.95
C VAL A 45 15.54 2.14 7.60
N TYR A 46 16.14 2.21 6.41
CA TYR A 46 17.21 1.28 6.03
C TYR A 46 18.46 1.45 6.89
N THR A 47 18.87 2.69 7.14
CA THR A 47 20.02 2.96 8.03
C THR A 47 19.75 2.48 9.45
N LEU A 48 18.50 2.61 9.93
CA LEU A 48 18.08 2.12 11.24
C LEU A 48 18.11 0.59 11.31
N PHE A 49 17.65 -0.11 10.27
CA PHE A 49 17.79 -1.57 10.22
C PHE A 49 19.27 -2.01 10.15
N SER A 50 20.10 -1.27 9.41
CA SER A 50 21.54 -1.51 9.33
C SER A 50 22.24 -1.34 10.69
N LEU A 51 21.76 -0.42 11.54
CA LEU A 51 22.24 -0.26 12.93
C LEU A 51 22.11 -1.56 13.74
N PHE A 52 20.97 -2.24 13.60
CA PHE A 52 20.70 -3.47 14.35
C PHE A 52 21.33 -4.72 13.71
N GLN A 53 21.53 -4.73 12.38
CA GLN A 53 22.07 -5.88 11.66
C GLN A 53 23.60 -5.88 11.52
N SER A 54 24.27 -4.74 11.73
CA SER A 54 25.72 -4.65 11.60
C SER A 54 26.45 -5.38 12.74
N GLU A 55 27.37 -6.28 12.42
CA GLU A 55 28.20 -6.99 13.41
C GLU A 55 29.36 -6.12 13.94
N THR A 56 29.82 -5.14 13.15
CA THR A 56 30.96 -4.30 13.51
C THR A 56 30.56 -3.05 14.28
N LYS A 57 31.33 -2.67 15.32
CA LYS A 57 31.14 -1.39 16.05
C LYS A 57 31.15 -0.19 15.11
N LYS A 58 32.07 -0.17 14.13
CA LYS A 58 32.15 0.90 13.12
C LYS A 58 30.88 0.99 12.27
N GLY A 59 30.34 -0.16 11.82
CA GLY A 59 29.10 -0.22 11.06
C GLY A 59 27.90 0.33 11.85
N LYS A 60 27.77 -0.05 13.13
CA LYS A 60 26.71 0.49 14.01
C LYS A 60 26.82 2.00 14.20
N ILE A 61 28.03 2.53 14.39
CA ILE A 61 28.25 3.99 14.53
C ILE A 61 27.87 4.72 13.23
N ILE A 62 28.34 4.24 12.08
CA ILE A 62 28.04 4.86 10.77
C ILE A 62 26.53 4.87 10.51
N ALA A 63 25.87 3.73 10.75
CA ALA A 63 24.43 3.61 10.59
C ALA A 63 23.67 4.59 11.50
N GLY A 64 24.04 4.68 12.77
CA GLY A 64 23.39 5.56 13.74
C GLY A 64 23.59 7.05 13.43
N VAL A 65 24.81 7.45 13.09
CA VAL A 65 25.09 8.83 12.66
C VAL A 65 24.31 9.17 11.39
N SER A 66 24.26 8.26 10.42
CA SER A 66 23.49 8.45 9.18
C SER A 66 21.99 8.59 9.46
N THR A 67 21.41 7.76 10.35
CA THR A 67 20.00 7.87 10.73
C THR A 67 19.69 9.22 11.37
N LEU A 68 20.52 9.67 12.33
CA LEU A 68 20.33 10.96 13.00
C LEU A 68 20.49 12.14 12.03
N ALA A 69 21.45 12.06 11.10
CA ALA A 69 21.62 13.08 10.06
C ALA A 69 20.39 13.17 9.15
N LEU A 70 19.84 12.03 8.70
CA LEU A 70 18.63 11.97 7.87
C LEU A 70 17.41 12.54 8.61
N TRP A 71 17.26 12.22 9.90
CA TRP A 71 16.18 12.80 10.72
C TRP A 71 16.37 14.30 10.95
N GLY A 72 17.60 14.76 11.16
CA GLY A 72 17.92 16.19 11.26
C GLY A 72 17.56 16.94 9.99
N ILE A 73 17.88 16.39 8.81
CA ILE A 73 17.50 16.98 7.52
C ILE A 73 15.98 17.00 7.35
N ALA A 74 15.28 15.89 7.64
CA ALA A 74 13.83 15.84 7.56
C ALA A 74 13.15 16.84 8.51
N TYR A 75 13.70 17.02 9.72
CA TYR A 75 13.22 18.01 10.68
C TYR A 75 13.49 19.44 10.22
N ALA A 76 14.67 19.72 9.67
CA ALA A 76 15.01 21.04 9.12
C ALA A 76 14.05 21.42 7.97
N LEU A 77 13.74 20.47 7.09
CA LEU A 77 12.72 20.66 6.05
C LEU A 77 11.35 20.94 6.65
N TYR A 78 10.94 20.20 7.69
CA TYR A 78 9.67 20.42 8.40
C TYR A 78 9.61 21.78 9.11
N ALA A 79 10.69 22.22 9.74
CA ALA A 79 10.79 23.51 10.41
C ALA A 79 10.72 24.67 9.41
N GLY A 80 11.23 24.48 8.19
CA GLY A 80 11.14 25.45 7.10
C GLY A 80 9.76 25.52 6.43
N MET A 81 8.81 24.63 6.76
CA MET A 81 7.47 24.65 6.15
C MET A 81 6.56 25.69 6.78
N PRO A 82 5.68 26.33 5.98
CA PRO A 82 4.63 27.21 6.52
C PRO A 82 3.68 26.43 7.45
N SER A 83 3.09 27.14 8.42
CA SER A 83 2.24 26.55 9.49
C SER A 83 1.02 25.78 8.95
N THR A 84 0.57 26.13 7.75
CA THR A 84 -0.46 25.43 6.99
C THR A 84 -0.01 25.25 5.55
N ILE A 85 -0.21 24.06 4.99
CA ILE A 85 0.01 23.78 3.58
C ILE A 85 -1.32 23.48 2.90
N ALA A 86 -1.47 23.93 1.65
CA ALA A 86 -2.60 23.57 0.81
C ALA A 86 -2.22 22.31 0.02
N ALA A 87 -2.62 21.15 0.53
CA ALA A 87 -2.39 19.87 -0.12
C ALA A 87 -3.24 19.73 -1.38
N GLN A 88 -2.72 19.05 -2.40
CA GLN A 88 -3.49 18.64 -3.56
C GLN A 88 -3.94 17.18 -3.42
N PRO A 89 -5.07 16.78 -4.01
CA PRO A 89 -5.51 15.38 -4.00
C PRO A 89 -4.47 14.42 -4.60
N SER A 90 -3.67 14.88 -5.56
CA SER A 90 -2.56 14.13 -6.15
C SER A 90 -1.45 13.82 -5.15
N ASP A 91 -1.24 14.67 -4.14
CA ASP A 91 -0.15 14.52 -3.18
C ASP A 91 -0.32 13.26 -2.33
N PHE A 92 -1.54 12.76 -2.14
CA PHE A 92 -1.80 11.50 -1.43
C PHE A 92 -1.20 10.28 -2.14
N GLN A 93 -0.96 10.35 -3.46
CA GLN A 93 -0.36 9.25 -4.21
C GLN A 93 1.09 8.98 -3.79
N GLN A 94 1.78 9.97 -3.22
CA GLN A 94 3.15 9.80 -2.71
C GLN A 94 3.24 8.87 -1.49
N PHE A 95 2.13 8.63 -0.80
CA PHE A 95 2.10 7.74 0.35
C PHE A 95 2.41 6.29 -0.05
N ASN A 96 1.99 5.85 -1.24
CA ASN A 96 2.28 4.50 -1.71
C ASN A 96 3.79 4.21 -1.82
N PRO A 97 4.58 4.92 -2.65
CA PRO A 97 6.01 4.63 -2.78
C PRO A 97 6.76 4.85 -1.47
N PHE A 98 6.34 5.82 -0.65
CA PHE A 98 6.90 6.00 0.69
C PHE A 98 6.71 4.75 1.56
N PHE A 99 5.48 4.24 1.69
CA PHE A 99 5.20 3.07 2.51
C PHE A 99 5.82 1.80 1.93
N VAL A 100 5.90 1.64 0.60
CA VAL A 100 6.59 0.50 -0.02
C VAL A 100 8.04 0.46 0.44
N VAL A 101 8.77 1.58 0.30
CA VAL A 101 10.19 1.66 0.66
C VAL A 101 10.37 1.51 2.17
N ALA A 102 9.60 2.23 2.98
CA ALA A 102 9.74 2.19 4.44
C ALA A 102 9.35 0.83 5.05
N LEU A 103 8.31 0.15 4.54
CA LEU A 103 7.83 -1.12 5.10
C LEU A 103 8.53 -2.35 4.52
N THR A 104 9.26 -2.24 3.41
CA THR A 104 10.02 -3.36 2.84
C THR A 104 10.97 -4.01 3.87
N PRO A 105 11.91 -3.28 4.51
CA PRO A 105 12.79 -3.90 5.51
C PRO A 105 12.03 -4.45 6.73
N VAL A 106 10.93 -3.79 7.13
CA VAL A 106 10.07 -4.22 8.24
C VAL A 106 9.39 -5.55 7.92
N SER A 107 8.82 -5.68 6.73
CA SER A 107 8.15 -6.91 6.29
C SER A 107 9.14 -8.07 6.13
N MET A 108 10.33 -7.82 5.59
CA MET A 108 11.41 -8.81 5.53
C MET A 108 11.80 -9.29 6.93
N ALA A 109 11.97 -8.38 7.89
CA ALA A 109 12.31 -8.74 9.26
C ALA A 109 11.19 -9.53 9.96
N LEU A 110 9.92 -9.17 9.72
CA LEU A 110 8.76 -9.91 10.22
C LEU A 110 8.76 -11.35 9.71
N PHE A 111 8.98 -11.56 8.41
CA PHE A 111 9.03 -12.92 7.84
C PHE A 111 10.26 -13.70 8.28
N ALA A 112 11.43 -13.07 8.38
CA ALA A 112 12.61 -13.71 8.93
C ALA A 112 12.39 -14.17 10.37
N ALA A 113 11.70 -13.38 11.19
CA ALA A 113 11.34 -13.76 12.55
C ALA A 113 10.35 -14.93 12.60
N LEU A 114 9.38 -14.98 11.68
CA LEU A 114 8.45 -16.12 11.55
C LEU A 114 9.15 -17.39 11.05
N ALA A 115 10.10 -17.26 10.12
CA ALA A 115 10.93 -18.36 9.63
C ALA A 115 11.78 -18.97 10.73
N LYS A 116 12.41 -18.14 11.59
CA LYS A 116 13.14 -18.62 12.78
C LYS A 116 12.26 -19.41 13.76
N LYS A 117 10.95 -19.18 13.77
CA LYS A 117 9.97 -19.91 14.60
C LYS A 117 9.36 -21.13 13.89
N GLY A 118 9.81 -21.46 12.69
CA GLY A 118 9.24 -22.55 11.87
C GLY A 118 7.79 -22.31 11.44
N LYS A 119 7.30 -21.07 11.51
CA LYS A 119 5.91 -20.70 11.19
C LYS A 119 5.84 -19.80 9.96
N GLU A 120 6.79 -19.91 9.04
CA GLU A 120 6.76 -19.12 7.82
C GLU A 120 5.53 -19.51 6.98
N PRO A 121 4.62 -18.57 6.67
CA PRO A 121 3.50 -18.87 5.79
C PRO A 121 4.02 -19.17 4.38
N SER A 122 3.43 -20.16 3.71
CA SER A 122 3.71 -20.44 2.29
C SER A 122 3.45 -19.20 1.41
N ALA A 123 4.06 -19.13 0.24
CA ALA A 123 3.85 -18.02 -0.69
C ALA A 123 2.36 -17.78 -1.04
N PRO A 124 1.56 -18.82 -1.35
CA PRO A 124 0.12 -18.67 -1.56
C PRO A 124 -0.62 -18.14 -0.33
N LYS A 125 -0.18 -18.54 0.88
CA LYS A 125 -0.79 -18.09 2.14
C LYS A 125 -0.48 -16.62 2.42
N LYS A 126 0.74 -16.14 2.13
CA LYS A 126 1.08 -14.70 2.21
C LYS A 126 0.22 -13.87 1.24
N ILE A 127 0.02 -14.38 0.02
CA ILE A 127 -0.87 -13.77 -0.99
C ILE A 127 -2.32 -13.69 -0.45
N ALA A 128 -2.86 -14.77 0.10
CA ALA A 128 -4.21 -14.77 0.66
C ALA A 128 -4.37 -13.79 1.84
N PHE A 129 -3.37 -13.70 2.73
CA PHE A 129 -3.35 -12.69 3.79
C PHE A 129 -3.30 -11.27 3.24
N GLY A 130 -2.50 -11.02 2.19
CA GLY A 130 -2.50 -9.74 1.50
C GLY A 130 -3.89 -9.33 1.02
N MET A 131 -4.66 -10.24 0.43
CA MET A 131 -6.02 -9.95 -0.02
C MET A 131 -6.97 -9.59 1.14
N LEU A 132 -6.83 -10.25 2.30
CA LEU A 132 -7.59 -9.90 3.50
C LEU A 132 -7.20 -8.52 4.05
N VAL A 133 -5.91 -8.21 4.09
CA VAL A 133 -5.42 -6.89 4.51
C VAL A 133 -5.90 -5.80 3.53
N ALA A 134 -5.97 -6.10 2.24
CA ALA A 134 -6.55 -5.20 1.24
C ALA A 134 -8.02 -4.87 1.55
N ALA A 135 -8.81 -5.90 1.86
CA ALA A 135 -10.20 -5.74 2.27
C ALA A 135 -10.30 -4.86 3.53
N LEU A 136 -9.42 -5.06 4.52
CA LEU A 136 -9.34 -4.19 5.71
C LEU A 136 -9.03 -2.74 5.34
N GLY A 137 -8.13 -2.48 4.40
CA GLY A 137 -7.85 -1.14 3.90
C GLY A 137 -9.09 -0.44 3.33
N PHE A 138 -9.90 -1.18 2.56
CA PHE A 138 -11.17 -0.67 2.06
C PHE A 138 -12.26 -0.54 3.14
N VAL A 139 -12.25 -1.38 4.17
CA VAL A 139 -13.12 -1.21 5.34
C VAL A 139 -12.80 0.09 6.06
N ILE A 140 -11.52 0.45 6.25
CA ILE A 140 -11.12 1.71 6.89
C ILE A 140 -11.71 2.92 6.16
N ILE A 141 -11.61 2.96 4.83
CA ILE A 141 -12.18 4.09 4.05
C ILE A 141 -13.72 4.05 4.01
N THR A 142 -14.32 2.86 4.08
CA THR A 142 -15.78 2.69 4.20
C THR A 142 -16.27 3.26 5.53
N CYS A 143 -15.59 2.98 6.65
CA CYS A 143 -15.90 3.57 7.95
C CYS A 143 -15.79 5.10 7.94
N ALA A 144 -14.77 5.64 7.27
CA ALA A 144 -14.64 7.09 7.07
C ALA A 144 -15.78 7.68 6.22
N SER A 145 -16.45 6.86 5.41
CA SER A 145 -17.53 7.25 4.50
C SER A 145 -18.93 7.24 5.11
N VAL A 146 -19.13 6.74 6.34
CA VAL A 146 -20.47 6.48 6.95
C VAL A 146 -21.35 7.71 7.05
N HIS A 147 -20.75 8.87 7.33
CA HIS A 147 -21.47 10.13 7.50
C HIS A 147 -21.28 11.08 6.31
N LEU A 148 -20.80 10.56 5.18
CA LEU A 148 -20.60 11.36 3.96
C LEU A 148 -21.78 11.23 3.02
N THR A 149 -22.13 12.33 2.38
CA THR A 149 -23.12 12.33 1.31
C THR A 149 -22.51 11.71 0.06
N SER A 150 -23.26 10.83 -0.61
CA SER A 150 -22.77 10.11 -1.78
C SER A 150 -22.37 11.07 -2.91
N PRO A 151 -21.33 10.75 -3.71
CA PRO A 151 -20.84 11.63 -4.76
C PRO A 151 -21.89 11.96 -5.83
N MET A 152 -22.87 11.07 -6.01
CA MET A 152 -24.02 11.24 -6.90
C MET A 152 -24.86 12.47 -6.53
N ASP A 153 -25.13 12.66 -5.25
CA ASP A 153 -26.00 13.73 -4.73
C ASP A 153 -25.21 15.03 -4.47
N LEU A 154 -23.88 14.92 -4.36
CA LEU A 154 -22.98 16.05 -4.10
C LEU A 154 -22.78 16.95 -5.34
N GLY A 155 -22.93 16.41 -6.55
CA GLY A 155 -22.63 17.12 -7.79
C GLY A 155 -21.21 17.70 -7.79
N ASN A 156 -21.08 19.03 -7.94
CA ASN A 156 -19.79 19.75 -7.89
C ASN A 156 -19.40 20.27 -6.49
N LYS A 157 -20.26 20.09 -5.47
CA LYS A 157 -19.94 20.52 -4.10
C LYS A 157 -18.94 19.57 -3.45
N THR A 158 -18.17 20.09 -2.49
CA THR A 158 -17.25 19.32 -1.67
C THR A 158 -17.73 19.30 -0.22
N GLN A 159 -17.48 18.18 0.47
CA GLN A 159 -17.76 17.99 1.89
C GLN A 159 -16.43 17.66 2.59
N SER A 160 -15.51 18.62 2.59
CA SER A 160 -14.12 18.50 3.09
C SER A 160 -14.01 18.44 4.62
N ILE A 161 -14.74 17.52 5.25
CA ILE A 161 -14.80 17.37 6.71
C ILE A 161 -13.81 16.34 7.25
N LEU A 162 -13.26 15.46 6.38
CA LEU A 162 -12.40 14.38 6.84
C LEU A 162 -10.95 14.81 7.01
N SER A 163 -10.34 14.31 8.08
CA SER A 163 -8.90 14.43 8.29
C SER A 163 -8.12 13.61 7.25
N PRO A 164 -7.01 14.15 6.70
CA PRO A 164 -6.07 13.41 5.84
C PRO A 164 -5.53 12.11 6.44
N SER A 165 -5.62 11.94 7.76
CA SER A 165 -5.17 10.74 8.45
C SER A 165 -5.93 9.48 8.05
N TRP A 166 -7.21 9.59 7.67
CA TRP A 166 -7.98 8.43 7.17
C TRP A 166 -7.40 7.87 5.88
N LEU A 167 -7.12 8.75 4.92
CA LEU A 167 -6.46 8.35 3.68
C LEU A 167 -5.07 7.79 3.96
N LYS A 168 -4.26 8.46 4.78
CA LYS A 168 -2.93 7.94 5.17
C LYS A 168 -3.01 6.50 5.71
N SER A 169 -3.96 6.21 6.60
CA SER A 169 -4.16 4.86 7.13
C SER A 169 -4.62 3.86 6.07
N THR A 170 -5.53 4.25 5.18
CA THR A 170 -5.95 3.40 4.05
C THR A 170 -4.77 3.09 3.11
N TYR A 171 -3.99 4.09 2.72
CA TYR A 171 -2.78 3.92 1.90
C TYR A 171 -1.78 2.99 2.60
N LEU A 172 -1.54 3.18 3.91
CA LEU A 172 -0.66 2.32 4.71
C LEU A 172 -1.11 0.85 4.66
N THR A 173 -2.39 0.57 4.94
CA THR A 173 -2.92 -0.79 4.97
C THR A 173 -2.91 -1.43 3.58
N LEU A 174 -3.31 -0.70 2.54
CA LEU A 174 -3.27 -1.20 1.17
C LEU A 174 -1.84 -1.44 0.69
N THR A 175 -0.87 -0.60 1.07
CA THR A 175 0.53 -0.81 0.70
C THR A 175 1.14 -1.98 1.46
N PHE A 176 0.78 -2.18 2.74
CA PHE A 176 1.22 -3.37 3.46
C PHE A 176 0.70 -4.64 2.79
N ALA A 177 -0.56 -4.64 2.35
CA ALA A 177 -1.13 -5.72 1.57
C ALA A 177 -0.40 -5.92 0.22
N GLU A 178 0.07 -4.84 -0.42
CA GLU A 178 0.80 -4.88 -1.69
C GLU A 178 2.15 -5.58 -1.51
N LEU A 179 2.85 -5.30 -0.41
CA LEU A 179 4.13 -5.93 -0.07
C LEU A 179 4.01 -7.44 0.16
N LEU A 180 2.84 -7.91 0.60
CA LEU A 180 2.57 -9.35 0.75
C LEU A 180 2.35 -10.06 -0.60
N LEU A 181 1.98 -9.29 -1.63
CA LEU A 181 1.50 -9.82 -2.91
C LEU A 181 2.51 -9.65 -4.04
N SER A 182 3.07 -8.46 -4.22
CA SER A 182 3.93 -8.10 -5.35
C SER A 182 5.22 -8.94 -5.46
N PRO A 183 6.07 -9.07 -4.42
CA PRO A 183 7.28 -9.90 -4.50
C PRO A 183 6.96 -11.39 -4.51
N MET A 184 5.92 -11.81 -3.76
CA MET A 184 5.53 -13.21 -3.65
C MET A 184 4.90 -13.73 -4.94
N GLY A 185 4.11 -12.92 -5.63
CA GLY A 185 3.47 -13.27 -6.90
C GLY A 185 4.48 -13.54 -8.01
N MET A 186 5.47 -12.64 -8.18
CA MET A 186 6.57 -12.86 -9.13
C MET A 186 7.42 -14.08 -8.79
N SER A 187 7.75 -14.26 -7.51
CA SER A 187 8.48 -15.47 -7.07
C SER A 187 7.65 -16.74 -7.30
N PHE A 188 6.34 -16.68 -7.15
CA PHE A 188 5.47 -17.83 -7.35
C PHE A 188 5.40 -18.21 -8.84
N VAL A 189 5.14 -17.24 -9.73
CA VAL A 189 5.08 -17.46 -11.19
C VAL A 189 6.37 -18.08 -11.70
N THR A 190 7.53 -17.65 -11.21
CA THR A 190 8.82 -18.21 -11.62
C THR A 190 9.10 -19.61 -11.10
N LYS A 191 8.61 -19.94 -9.89
CA LYS A 191 8.75 -21.27 -9.29
C LYS A 191 7.88 -22.31 -9.98
N VAL A 192 6.64 -21.96 -10.31
CA VAL A 192 5.69 -22.88 -10.97
C VAL A 192 5.86 -22.94 -12.50
N ALA A 193 6.62 -22.03 -13.08
CA ALA A 193 6.80 -21.98 -14.53
C ALA A 193 7.73 -23.11 -15.02
N PRO A 194 7.31 -23.92 -16.02
CA PRO A 194 8.17 -24.91 -16.64
C PRO A 194 9.43 -24.24 -17.21
N PRO A 195 10.62 -24.88 -17.12
CA PRO A 195 11.89 -24.28 -17.53
C PRO A 195 11.87 -23.69 -18.94
N LYS A 196 11.16 -24.34 -19.88
CA LYS A 196 11.03 -23.93 -21.28
C LYS A 196 10.07 -22.74 -21.49
N TYR A 197 9.15 -22.49 -20.56
CA TYR A 197 8.09 -21.47 -20.68
C TYR A 197 8.19 -20.35 -19.64
N LYS A 198 9.30 -20.23 -18.91
CA LYS A 198 9.52 -19.17 -17.90
C LYS A 198 9.26 -17.77 -18.46
N GLY A 199 9.75 -17.48 -19.66
CA GLY A 199 9.51 -16.19 -20.33
C GLY A 199 8.03 -15.92 -20.64
N MET A 200 7.29 -16.94 -21.11
CA MET A 200 5.86 -16.82 -21.42
C MET A 200 5.02 -16.61 -20.15
N MET A 201 5.32 -17.32 -19.07
CA MET A 201 4.63 -17.17 -17.79
C MET A 201 4.87 -15.79 -17.16
N MET A 202 6.10 -15.27 -17.25
CA MET A 202 6.41 -13.90 -16.84
C MET A 202 5.66 -12.87 -17.71
N GLY A 203 5.59 -13.09 -19.02
CA GLY A 203 4.75 -12.29 -19.92
C GLY A 203 3.27 -12.30 -19.52
N GLY A 204 2.75 -13.46 -19.13
CA GLY A 204 1.39 -13.60 -18.60
C GLY A 204 1.15 -12.80 -17.32
N TRP A 205 2.12 -12.78 -16.40
CA TRP A 205 2.04 -11.93 -15.21
C TRP A 205 1.97 -10.44 -15.54
N PHE A 206 2.82 -9.96 -16.46
CA PHE A 206 2.78 -8.56 -16.89
C PHE A 206 1.49 -8.22 -17.63
N ALA A 207 0.96 -9.13 -18.46
CA ALA A 207 -0.34 -8.97 -19.11
C ALA A 207 -1.48 -8.87 -18.08
N ALA A 208 -1.49 -9.74 -17.06
CA ALA A 208 -2.46 -9.67 -15.97
C ALA A 208 -2.36 -8.37 -15.16
N THR A 209 -1.14 -7.83 -15.01
CA THR A 209 -0.87 -6.53 -14.39
C THR A 209 -1.46 -5.39 -15.23
N ALA A 210 -1.19 -5.38 -16.53
CA ALA A 210 -1.73 -4.38 -17.46
C ALA A 210 -3.28 -4.39 -17.46
N ILE A 211 -3.90 -5.56 -17.51
CA ILE A 211 -5.36 -5.71 -17.44
C ILE A 211 -5.89 -5.17 -16.10
N GLY A 212 -5.24 -5.50 -14.98
CA GLY A 212 -5.67 -4.99 -13.69
C GLY A 212 -5.54 -3.48 -13.57
N ASN A 213 -4.50 -2.88 -14.15
CA ASN A 213 -4.32 -1.43 -14.19
C ASN A 213 -5.46 -0.77 -14.97
N TYR A 214 -5.83 -1.34 -16.12
CA TYR A 214 -6.97 -0.86 -16.90
C TYR A 214 -8.29 -0.96 -16.11
N LEU A 215 -8.52 -2.10 -15.45
CA LEU A 215 -9.71 -2.33 -14.64
C LEU A 215 -9.77 -1.41 -13.41
N SER A 216 -8.64 -0.89 -12.88
CA SER A 216 -8.62 0.05 -11.74
C SER A 216 -9.34 1.38 -12.02
N SER A 217 -9.61 1.67 -13.31
CA SER A 217 -10.44 2.80 -13.73
C SER A 217 -11.95 2.58 -13.49
N ILE A 218 -12.42 1.34 -13.32
CA ILE A 218 -13.84 1.01 -13.18
C ILE A 218 -14.46 1.61 -11.91
N PRO A 219 -13.89 1.45 -10.69
CA PRO A 219 -14.40 2.11 -9.48
C PRO A 219 -14.49 3.63 -9.61
N SER A 220 -13.65 4.21 -10.47
CA SER A 220 -13.65 5.65 -10.74
C SER A 220 -14.78 6.04 -11.70
N LYS A 221 -15.10 5.21 -12.69
CA LYS A 221 -16.27 5.38 -13.58
C LYS A 221 -17.59 5.19 -12.83
N LEU A 222 -17.59 4.34 -11.81
CA LEU A 222 -18.75 4.10 -10.94
C LEU A 222 -18.95 5.20 -9.89
N TRP A 223 -17.94 6.03 -9.63
CA TRP A 223 -17.92 7.04 -8.55
C TRP A 223 -19.16 7.93 -8.48
N ASN A 224 -19.67 8.42 -9.61
CA ASN A 224 -20.86 9.28 -9.69
C ASN A 224 -22.13 8.52 -10.13
N LYS A 225 -22.09 7.18 -10.22
CA LYS A 225 -23.21 6.35 -10.70
C LYS A 225 -23.81 5.45 -9.63
N ILE A 226 -23.06 5.15 -8.57
CA ILE A 226 -23.51 4.32 -7.45
C ILE A 226 -23.21 5.01 -6.11
N PRO A 227 -23.90 4.63 -5.02
CA PRO A 227 -23.60 5.13 -3.69
C PRO A 227 -22.14 4.90 -3.31
N LEU A 228 -21.54 5.82 -2.55
CA LEU A 228 -20.13 5.75 -2.13
C LEU A 228 -19.81 4.41 -1.46
N MET A 229 -20.70 3.99 -0.58
CA MET A 229 -20.60 2.72 0.16
C MET A 229 -20.67 1.50 -0.75
N ALA A 230 -21.48 1.55 -1.80
CA ALA A 230 -21.56 0.46 -2.77
C ALA A 230 -20.24 0.34 -3.53
N ASN A 231 -19.60 1.46 -3.88
CA ASN A 231 -18.31 1.44 -4.58
C ASN A 231 -17.20 0.79 -3.73
N TRP A 232 -17.10 1.15 -2.45
CA TRP A 232 -16.16 0.50 -1.53
C TRP A 232 -16.54 -0.94 -1.22
N GLY A 233 -17.84 -1.21 -1.03
CA GLY A 233 -18.37 -2.56 -0.77
C GLY A 233 -18.08 -3.54 -1.90
N ILE A 234 -18.17 -3.09 -3.16
CA ILE A 234 -17.75 -3.87 -4.32
C ILE A 234 -16.28 -4.25 -4.17
N LEU A 235 -15.37 -3.29 -3.91
CA LEU A 235 -13.93 -3.57 -3.75
C LEU A 235 -13.62 -4.52 -2.58
N ILE A 236 -14.34 -4.40 -1.47
CA ILE A 236 -14.23 -5.31 -0.32
C ILE A 236 -14.65 -6.73 -0.71
N ALA A 237 -15.87 -6.89 -1.24
CA ALA A 237 -16.41 -8.18 -1.64
C ALA A 237 -15.49 -8.88 -2.64
N LEU A 238 -14.99 -8.10 -3.58
CA LEU A 238 -14.02 -8.51 -4.56
C LEU A 238 -12.71 -9.05 -3.94
N CYS A 239 -12.11 -8.32 -2.98
CA CYS A 239 -10.92 -8.79 -2.27
C CYS A 239 -11.21 -10.06 -1.45
N LEU A 240 -12.38 -10.14 -0.80
CA LEU A 240 -12.77 -11.31 0.00
C LEU A 240 -13.01 -12.55 -0.86
N ILE A 241 -13.71 -12.42 -1.99
CA ILE A 241 -13.92 -13.53 -2.94
C ILE A 241 -12.57 -14.05 -3.43
N SER A 242 -11.64 -13.15 -3.77
CA SER A 242 -10.30 -13.56 -4.19
C SER A 242 -9.53 -14.26 -3.08
N ALA A 243 -9.64 -13.78 -1.84
CA ALA A 243 -9.03 -14.44 -0.68
C ALA A 243 -9.61 -15.85 -0.48
N ILE A 244 -10.94 -16.01 -0.56
CA ILE A 244 -11.62 -17.31 -0.44
C ILE A 244 -11.15 -18.27 -1.52
N ILE A 245 -11.07 -17.83 -2.78
CA ILE A 245 -10.58 -18.64 -3.89
C ILE A 245 -9.13 -19.08 -3.64
N MET A 246 -8.26 -18.16 -3.20
CA MET A 246 -6.87 -18.48 -2.88
C MET A 246 -6.76 -19.49 -1.74
N PHE A 247 -7.56 -19.35 -0.68
CA PHE A 247 -7.57 -20.33 0.42
C PHE A 247 -8.11 -21.68 -0.01
N ALA A 248 -9.13 -21.73 -0.89
CA ALA A 248 -9.67 -22.97 -1.44
C ALA A 248 -8.64 -23.69 -2.34
N MET A 249 -7.86 -22.93 -3.10
CA MET A 249 -6.80 -23.47 -3.97
C MET A 249 -5.49 -23.75 -3.24
N LEU A 250 -5.34 -23.31 -1.99
CA LEU A 250 -4.09 -23.38 -1.22
C LEU A 250 -3.49 -24.79 -1.23
N LYS A 251 -4.29 -25.81 -0.89
CA LYS A 251 -3.84 -27.21 -0.84
C LYS A 251 -3.33 -27.72 -2.19
N LYS A 252 -4.00 -27.34 -3.29
CA LYS A 252 -3.62 -27.75 -4.64
C LYS A 252 -2.34 -27.06 -5.09
N ILE A 253 -2.19 -25.79 -4.73
CA ILE A 253 -1.03 -24.99 -5.11
C ILE A 253 0.21 -25.42 -4.31
N GLU A 254 0.06 -25.65 -3.01
CA GLU A 254 1.14 -26.15 -2.15
C GLU A 254 1.64 -27.51 -2.65
N ALA A 255 0.73 -28.44 -2.96
CA ALA A 255 1.10 -29.72 -3.56
C ALA A 255 1.88 -29.58 -4.88
N ALA A 256 1.54 -28.60 -5.73
CA ALA A 256 2.23 -28.35 -6.99
C ALA A 256 3.55 -27.58 -6.85
N THR A 257 3.91 -27.12 -5.64
CA THR A 257 5.17 -26.40 -5.37
C THR A 257 6.15 -27.16 -4.47
N GLU A 258 5.75 -28.34 -3.97
CA GLU A 258 6.60 -29.26 -3.19
C GLU A 258 7.38 -30.27 -4.05
N GLU A 259 7.19 -30.26 -5.38
CA GLU A 259 8.01 -30.98 -6.38
C GLU A 259 9.17 -30.13 -6.90
#